data_AF-A0A7S2AE25-F1
#
_entry.id   AF-A0A7S2AE25-F1
#
_cell.length_a   1.000
_cell.length_b   1.000
_cell.length_c   1.000
_cell.angle_alpha   90.00
_cell.angle_beta   90.00
_cell.angle_gamma   90.00
#
_symmetry.space_group_name_H-M   'P 1'
#
loop_
_entity.id
_entity.type
_entity.pdbx_description
1 polymer ?
#
loop_
_entity_poly.entity_id
_entity_poly.type
_entity_poly.pdbx_seq_one_letter_code
_entity_poly.pdbx_strand_id
1 'polypeptide(L)'
;AEYQGMRSIEAISAFMHSEVAKRHMHAGAMYHDMFKEGCRISGHVEVARVPGTVHFQAVHTNDKTLNLAFTNVSHTVHHFSFGEAPRRSMYSLPAEYRRQVNPLDGRSFTVDKFHKAPNHFIKVVHTRFEGSGLRSYQQT
;
A
#
# COMPACT_ATOMS: atom_id res chain seq x y z
N ALA A 1 23.66 -22.27 -4.13
CA ALA A 1 24.50 -23.48 -4.30
C ALA A 1 24.11 -24.21 -5.59
N GLU A 2 24.96 -25.09 -6.12
CA GLU A 2 24.62 -25.98 -7.25
C GLU A 2 24.03 -27.30 -6.74
N TYR A 3 23.03 -27.84 -7.45
CA TYR A 3 22.39 -29.10 -7.10
C TYR A 3 23.20 -30.30 -7.61
N GLN A 4 23.67 -31.15 -6.69
CA GLN A 4 24.47 -32.35 -6.99
C GLN A 4 23.73 -33.66 -6.69
N GLY A 5 22.43 -33.59 -6.37
CA GLY A 5 21.62 -34.76 -5.99
C GLY A 5 20.95 -35.46 -7.18
N MET A 6 20.18 -36.52 -6.87
CA MET A 6 19.39 -37.26 -7.86
C MET A 6 18.35 -36.34 -8.53
N ARG A 7 18.35 -36.27 -9.87
CA ARG A 7 17.46 -35.36 -10.62
C ARG A 7 16.01 -35.87 -10.72
N SER A 8 15.37 -36.13 -9.58
CA SER A 8 13.92 -36.38 -9.50
C SER A 8 13.17 -35.07 -9.24
N ILE A 9 11.88 -35.04 -9.57
CA ILE A 9 11.04 -33.85 -9.33
C ILE A 9 10.98 -33.54 -7.84
N GLU A 10 10.84 -34.56 -7.00
CA GLU A 10 10.77 -34.40 -5.54
C GLU A 10 12.09 -33.86 -4.99
N ALA A 11 13.22 -34.40 -5.43
CA ALA A 11 14.52 -34.05 -4.89
C ALA A 11 14.99 -32.66 -5.34
N ILE A 12 14.67 -32.26 -6.58
CA ILE A 12 14.91 -30.89 -7.08
C ILE A 12 13.97 -29.90 -6.38
N SER A 13 12.68 -30.23 -6.23
CA SER A 13 11.73 -29.38 -5.51
C SER A 13 12.16 -29.14 -4.06
N ALA A 14 12.55 -30.20 -3.35
CA ALA A 14 13.04 -30.10 -1.98
C ALA A 14 14.31 -29.24 -1.89
N PHE A 15 15.26 -29.40 -2.84
CA PHE A 15 16.46 -28.56 -2.88
C PHE A 15 16.12 -27.09 -3.11
N MET A 16 15.24 -26.78 -4.07
CA MET A 16 14.80 -25.41 -4.34
C MET A 16 14.13 -24.79 -3.10
N HIS A 17 13.22 -25.51 -2.44
CA HIS A 17 12.61 -25.05 -1.19
C HIS A 17 13.66 -24.78 -0.11
N SER A 18 14.69 -25.62 0.02
CA SER A 18 15.75 -25.44 1.01
C SER A 18 16.66 -24.24 0.72
N GLU A 19 17.01 -23.99 -0.54
CA GLU A 19 17.85 -22.85 -0.91
C GLU A 19 17.07 -21.53 -0.80
N VAL A 20 15.78 -21.52 -1.16
CA VAL A 20 14.90 -20.35 -0.94
C VAL A 20 14.75 -20.06 0.56
N ALA A 21 14.56 -21.09 1.39
CA ALA A 21 14.46 -20.91 2.85
C ALA A 21 15.75 -20.32 3.45
N LYS A 22 16.93 -20.75 2.99
CA LYS A 22 18.22 -20.19 3.44
C LYS A 22 18.39 -18.71 3.10
N ARG A 23 17.89 -18.25 1.94
CA ARG A 23 17.94 -16.83 1.54
C ARG A 23 17.16 -15.92 2.50
N HIS A 24 16.12 -16.43 3.16
CA HIS A 24 15.37 -15.68 4.17
C HIS A 24 16.05 -15.68 5.56
N MET A 25 16.89 -16.69 5.87
CA MET A 25 17.56 -16.80 7.17
C MET A 25 18.83 -15.93 7.30
N HIS A 26 19.56 -15.66 6.21
CA HIS A 26 20.82 -14.89 6.26
C HIS A 26 20.66 -13.40 6.63
N ALA A 27 19.43 -12.87 6.69
CA ALA A 27 19.20 -11.49 7.08
C ALA A 27 19.14 -11.28 8.62
N GLY A 28 19.03 -12.35 9.43
CA GLY A 28 18.83 -12.22 10.89
C GLY A 28 17.59 -11.40 11.29
N ALA A 29 16.76 -11.04 10.31
CA ALA A 29 15.69 -10.09 10.42
C ALA A 29 14.38 -10.86 10.64
N MET A 30 13.91 -10.93 11.88
CA MET A 30 12.51 -11.29 12.10
C MET A 30 11.66 -10.20 11.46
N TYR A 31 10.67 -10.62 10.66
CA TYR A 31 9.83 -9.79 9.78
C TYR A 31 9.20 -8.56 10.48
N HIS A 32 9.14 -8.55 11.82
CA HIS A 32 8.60 -7.46 12.62
C HIS A 32 9.56 -6.86 13.66
N ASP A 33 10.67 -7.50 14.03
CA ASP A 33 11.60 -6.93 15.05
C ASP A 33 12.51 -5.82 14.49
N MET A 34 12.64 -5.75 13.16
CA MET A 34 13.43 -4.70 12.48
C MET A 34 12.71 -3.35 12.37
N PHE A 35 11.41 -3.26 12.68
CA PHE A 35 10.55 -2.12 12.30
C PHE A 35 9.86 -1.45 13.49
N LYS A 36 10.62 -1.06 14.52
CA LYS A 36 10.09 -0.17 15.58
C LYS A 36 9.74 1.23 15.07
N GLU A 37 10.25 1.61 13.90
CA GLU A 37 10.14 2.96 13.34
C GLU A 37 9.34 2.94 12.03
N GLY A 38 8.52 3.97 11.84
CA GLY A 38 7.74 4.18 10.62
C GLY A 38 7.76 5.66 10.22
N CYS A 39 7.31 5.95 8.99
CA CYS A 39 7.22 7.32 8.49
C CYS A 39 5.75 7.79 8.54
N ARG A 40 5.52 9.00 9.04
CA ARG A 40 4.20 9.67 8.94
C ARG A 40 4.21 10.62 7.74
N ILE A 41 3.39 10.32 6.74
CA ILE A 41 3.22 11.14 5.55
C ILE A 41 1.89 11.89 5.66
N SER A 42 1.91 13.21 5.45
CA SER A 42 0.72 14.05 5.45
C SER A 42 0.93 15.27 4.56
N GLY A 43 -0.10 15.67 3.82
CA GLY A 43 -0.07 16.85 2.98
C GLY A 43 -1.23 16.88 1.99
N HIS A 44 -1.19 17.82 1.07
CA HIS A 44 -2.06 17.91 -0.10
C HIS A 44 -1.20 18.07 -1.35
N VAL A 45 -1.67 17.52 -2.47
CA VAL A 45 -0.98 17.64 -3.76
C VAL A 45 -2.01 18.07 -4.80
N GLU A 46 -1.69 19.12 -5.54
CA GLU A 46 -2.48 19.55 -6.69
C GLU A 46 -2.07 18.72 -7.91
N VAL A 47 -3.05 18.08 -8.54
CA VAL A 47 -2.82 17.20 -9.69
C VAL A 47 -3.80 17.53 -10.80
N ALA A 48 -3.36 17.30 -12.04
CA ALA A 48 -4.25 17.35 -13.19
C ALA A 48 -5.33 16.26 -13.05
N ARG A 49 -6.57 16.57 -13.44
CA ARG A 49 -7.71 15.65 -13.36
C ARG A 49 -7.72 14.67 -14.54
N VAL A 50 -6.69 13.82 -14.60
CA VAL A 50 -6.50 12.78 -15.60
C VAL A 50 -6.10 11.46 -14.92
N PRO A 51 -6.28 10.30 -15.56
CA PRO A 51 -5.79 9.03 -15.02
C PRO A 51 -4.29 9.09 -14.72
N GLY A 52 -3.88 8.63 -13.53
CA GLY A 52 -2.50 8.67 -13.08
C GLY A 52 -2.27 7.80 -11.85
N THR A 53 -1.04 7.80 -11.34
CA THR A 53 -0.62 7.00 -10.19
C THR A 53 0.15 7.84 -9.18
N VAL A 54 0.04 7.46 -7.91
CA VAL A 54 0.84 8.02 -6.81
C VAL A 54 1.60 6.88 -6.17
N HIS A 55 2.92 7.04 -6.05
CA HIS A 55 3.81 6.00 -5.51
C HIS A 55 4.47 6.49 -4.23
N PHE A 56 4.25 5.76 -3.15
CA PHE A 56 5.04 5.88 -1.92
C PHE A 56 6.07 4.76 -1.91
N GLN A 57 7.32 5.12 -2.19
CA GLN A 57 8.41 4.14 -2.32
C GLN A 57 9.63 4.59 -1.51
N ALA A 58 10.32 3.61 -0.94
CA ALA A 58 11.64 3.84 -0.40
C ALA A 58 12.67 3.75 -1.53
N VAL A 59 13.53 4.76 -1.64
CA VAL A 59 14.50 4.88 -2.74
C VAL A 59 15.90 4.64 -2.20
N HIS A 60 16.72 3.94 -2.97
CA HIS A 60 18.15 3.86 -2.70
C HIS A 60 18.80 5.22 -2.86
N THR A 61 19.71 5.57 -1.95
CA THR A 61 20.60 6.72 -2.12
C THR A 61 22.05 6.25 -2.07
N ASN A 62 22.99 7.08 -2.54
CA ASN A 62 24.42 6.74 -2.51
C ASN A 62 24.90 6.38 -1.10
N ASP A 63 24.29 6.96 -0.08
CA ASP A 63 24.66 6.75 1.33
C ASP A 63 23.85 5.63 2.01
N LYS A 64 22.77 5.14 1.38
CA LYS A 64 21.87 4.14 1.97
C LYS A 64 21.41 3.12 0.92
N THR A 65 21.97 1.92 1.01
CA THR A 65 21.51 0.77 0.24
C THR A 65 20.34 0.12 0.97
N LEU A 66 19.14 0.20 0.38
CA LEU A 66 17.96 -0.46 0.90
C LEU A 66 17.86 -1.87 0.32
N ASN A 67 17.41 -2.88 1.06
CA ASN A 67 17.01 -4.12 0.40
C ASN A 67 15.51 -4.09 0.13
N LEU A 68 15.14 -3.82 -1.14
CA LEU A 68 13.74 -3.77 -1.57
C LEU A 68 12.98 -5.08 -1.27
N ALA A 69 13.68 -6.23 -1.24
CA ALA A 69 13.10 -7.52 -0.87
C ALA A 69 12.58 -7.57 0.57
N PHE A 70 13.27 -6.87 1.47
CA PHE A 70 13.03 -6.90 2.91
C PHE A 70 12.36 -5.62 3.42
N THR A 71 12.02 -4.67 2.55
CA THR A 71 11.40 -3.41 2.96
C THR A 71 9.95 -3.61 3.37
N ASN A 72 9.63 -3.30 4.63
CA ASN A 72 8.26 -3.32 5.09
C ASN A 72 7.52 -2.07 4.61
N VAL A 73 6.52 -2.26 3.76
CA VAL A 73 5.64 -1.21 3.22
C VAL A 73 4.22 -1.31 3.78
N SER A 74 4.07 -1.98 4.92
CA SER A 74 2.82 -1.97 5.70
C SER A 74 2.50 -0.55 6.13
N HIS A 75 1.24 -0.15 6.01
CA HIS A 75 0.84 1.21 6.33
C HIS A 75 -0.59 1.28 6.87
N THR A 76 -0.86 2.35 7.60
CA THR A 76 -2.21 2.73 8.01
C THR A 76 -2.58 4.02 7.31
N VAL A 77 -3.68 3.99 6.56
CA VAL A 77 -4.21 5.19 5.92
C VAL A 77 -5.06 5.92 6.94
N HIS A 78 -4.54 7.00 7.52
CA HIS A 78 -5.32 7.83 8.43
C HIS A 78 -6.37 8.65 7.67
N HIS A 79 -5.99 9.22 6.52
CA HIS A 79 -6.88 9.99 5.67
C HIS A 79 -6.38 10.00 4.22
N PHE A 80 -7.26 9.68 3.26
CA PHE A 80 -6.97 9.80 1.84
C PHE A 80 -8.23 10.23 1.07
N SER A 81 -8.22 11.44 0.53
CA SER A 81 -9.39 12.09 -0.09
C SER A 81 -9.03 12.85 -1.35
N PHE A 82 -10.02 13.04 -2.23
CA PHE A 82 -9.93 13.92 -3.38
C PHE A 82 -10.80 15.16 -3.18
N GLY A 83 -10.23 16.33 -3.43
CA GLY A 83 -10.92 17.62 -3.30
C GLY A 83 -11.45 17.91 -1.89
N GLU A 84 -12.42 18.81 -1.81
CA GLU A 84 -12.99 19.22 -0.53
C GLU A 84 -14.16 18.31 -0.10
N ALA A 85 -14.17 17.97 1.20
CA ALA A 85 -15.26 17.22 1.80
C ALA A 85 -16.48 18.13 2.09
N PRO A 86 -17.72 17.65 1.89
CA PRO A 86 -18.94 18.38 2.21
C PRO A 86 -19.18 18.49 3.73
N ARG A 87 -18.36 19.27 4.45
CA ARG A 87 -18.35 19.28 5.94
C ARG A 87 -19.70 19.65 6.57
N ARG A 88 -20.45 20.58 5.98
CA ARG A 88 -21.72 21.08 6.53
C ARG A 88 -22.93 20.20 6.18
N SER A 89 -22.87 19.47 5.07
CA SER A 89 -23.98 18.63 4.59
C SER A 89 -23.75 17.13 4.77
N MET A 90 -22.60 16.69 5.26
CA MET A 90 -22.27 15.25 5.32
C MET A 90 -23.35 14.41 6.03
N TYR A 91 -23.98 14.94 7.08
CA TYR A 91 -25.05 14.26 7.82
C TYR A 91 -26.39 14.20 7.09
N SER A 92 -26.67 15.11 6.15
CA SER A 92 -27.87 15.08 5.31
C SER A 92 -27.69 14.23 4.06
N LEU A 93 -26.49 13.69 3.82
CA LEU A 93 -26.21 12.84 2.66
C LEU A 93 -26.55 11.36 2.93
N PRO A 94 -26.99 10.62 1.88
CA PRO A 94 -27.26 9.20 1.98
C PRO A 94 -26.09 8.42 2.62
N ALA A 95 -26.41 7.36 3.35
CA ALA A 95 -25.39 6.54 4.03
C ALA A 95 -24.42 5.90 3.02
N GLU A 96 -24.93 5.53 1.84
CA GLU A 96 -24.18 5.00 0.70
C GLU A 96 -23.11 5.99 0.27
N TYR A 97 -23.50 7.27 0.15
CA TYR A 97 -22.59 8.33 -0.22
C TYR A 97 -21.46 8.45 0.79
N ARG A 98 -21.79 8.50 2.09
CA ARG A 98 -20.82 8.65 3.19
C ARG A 98 -19.78 7.52 3.22
N ARG A 99 -20.19 6.27 2.95
CA ARG A 99 -19.29 5.11 2.90
C ARG A 99 -18.27 5.18 1.76
N GLN A 100 -18.60 5.91 0.68
CA GLN A 100 -17.79 5.98 -0.52
C GLN A 100 -16.95 7.27 -0.62
N VAL A 101 -17.03 8.20 0.34
CA VAL A 101 -16.22 9.44 0.25
C VAL A 101 -14.73 9.12 0.37
N ASN A 102 -14.35 8.44 1.45
CA ASN A 102 -12.97 8.05 1.73
C ASN A 102 -12.93 6.61 2.30
N PRO A 103 -13.03 5.58 1.45
CA PRO A 103 -13.12 4.18 1.87
C PRO A 103 -11.79 3.63 2.41
N LEU A 104 -10.68 4.37 2.27
CA LEU A 104 -9.38 3.99 2.81
C LEU A 104 -9.13 4.54 4.22
N ASP A 105 -9.93 5.51 4.68
CA ASP A 105 -9.73 6.14 5.99
C ASP A 105 -9.82 5.12 7.13
N GLY A 106 -8.83 5.15 8.01
CA GLY A 106 -8.72 4.25 9.17
C GLY A 106 -8.30 2.81 8.85
N ARG A 107 -8.00 2.47 7.59
CA ARG A 107 -7.64 1.11 7.21
C ARG A 107 -6.14 0.86 7.31
N SER A 108 -5.79 -0.31 7.83
CA SER A 108 -4.41 -0.81 7.87
C SER A 108 -4.20 -1.91 6.84
N PHE A 109 -3.09 -1.83 6.12
CA PHE A 109 -2.67 -2.79 5.11
C PHE A 109 -1.33 -3.36 5.55
N THR A 110 -1.38 -4.55 6.14
CA THR A 110 -0.19 -5.25 6.61
C THR A 110 0.30 -6.18 5.52
N VAL A 111 1.58 -6.06 5.19
CA VAL A 111 2.28 -7.04 4.39
C VAL A 111 2.67 -8.18 5.32
N ASP A 112 2.46 -9.42 4.91
CA ASP A 112 2.71 -10.64 5.70
C ASP A 112 3.92 -11.45 5.19
N LYS A 113 4.42 -11.12 3.99
CA LYS A 113 5.54 -11.82 3.33
C LYS A 113 6.50 -10.83 2.71
N PHE A 114 7.74 -11.28 2.52
CA PHE A 114 8.71 -10.56 1.70
C PHE A 114 8.24 -10.42 0.25
N HIS A 115 8.74 -9.39 -0.44
CA HIS A 115 8.42 -9.10 -1.85
C HIS A 115 6.95 -8.81 -2.17
N LYS A 116 6.18 -8.35 -1.19
CA LYS A 116 4.79 -7.92 -1.39
C LYS A 116 4.66 -6.42 -1.11
N ALA A 117 3.84 -5.75 -1.91
CA ALA A 117 3.47 -4.35 -1.71
C ALA A 117 1.97 -4.17 -1.92
N PRO A 118 1.23 -3.48 -1.03
CA PRO A 118 -0.17 -3.18 -1.24
C PRO A 118 -0.34 -2.17 -2.39
N ASN A 119 -1.25 -2.46 -3.32
CA ASN A 119 -1.62 -1.55 -4.40
C ASN A 119 -3.12 -1.21 -4.27
N HIS A 120 -3.43 0.08 -4.35
CA HIS A 120 -4.80 0.58 -4.25
C HIS A 120 -5.23 1.13 -5.61
N PHE A 121 -6.25 0.52 -6.21
CA PHE A 121 -6.87 1.00 -7.44
C PHE A 121 -8.12 1.77 -7.07
N ILE A 122 -8.11 3.08 -7.30
CA ILE A 122 -9.17 3.99 -6.85
C ILE A 122 -9.80 4.63 -8.06
N LYS A 123 -11.12 4.46 -8.23
CA LYS A 123 -11.89 5.21 -9.21
C LYS A 123 -12.52 6.42 -8.52
N VAL A 124 -12.20 7.62 -9.02
CA VAL A 124 -12.73 8.88 -8.49
C VAL A 124 -13.97 9.29 -9.27
N VAL A 125 -15.10 9.40 -8.57
CA VAL A 125 -16.39 9.85 -9.12
C VAL A 125 -16.69 11.25 -8.61
N HIS A 126 -16.92 12.17 -9.54
CA HIS A 126 -17.33 13.54 -9.20
C HIS A 126 -18.83 13.61 -8.98
N THR A 127 -19.21 14.15 -7.82
CA THR A 127 -20.60 14.35 -7.43
C THR A 127 -20.88 15.85 -7.31
N ARG A 128 -21.99 16.30 -7.88
CA ARG A 128 -22.47 17.68 -7.76
C ARG A 128 -23.80 17.68 -7.02
N PHE A 129 -23.90 18.50 -5.98
CA PHE A 129 -25.16 18.72 -5.27
C PHE A 129 -25.86 19.94 -5.85
N GLU A 130 -27.02 19.74 -6.45
CA GLU A 130 -27.76 20.82 -7.13
C GLU A 130 -28.18 21.94 -6.17
N GLY A 131 -28.68 21.59 -4.98
CA GLY A 131 -29.19 22.56 -4.01
C GLY A 131 -28.13 23.43 -3.32
N SER A 132 -26.84 23.09 -3.40
CA SER A 132 -25.76 23.86 -2.76
C SER A 132 -24.65 24.28 -3.71
N GLY A 133 -24.67 23.80 -4.96
CA GLY A 133 -23.58 23.98 -5.92
C GLY A 133 -22.28 23.27 -5.51
N LEU A 134 -22.28 22.53 -4.40
CA LEU A 134 -21.08 21.92 -3.84
C LEU A 134 -20.63 20.75 -4.71
N ARG A 135 -19.32 20.70 -4.95
CA ARG A 135 -18.65 19.62 -5.64
C ARG A 135 -17.94 18.75 -4.62
N SER A 136 -18.11 17.45 -4.75
CA SER A 136 -17.42 16.49 -3.92
C SER A 136 -16.96 15.30 -4.76
N TYR A 137 -16.13 14.47 -4.16
CA TYR A 137 -15.57 13.30 -4.81
C TYR A 137 -15.83 12.06 -3.95
N GLN A 138 -16.19 10.99 -4.63
CA GLN A 138 -16.30 9.66 -4.07
C GLN A 138 -15.22 8.77 -4.68
N GLN A 139 -14.86 7.74 -3.94
CA GLN A 139 -13.85 6.75 -4.25
C GLN A 139 -14.51 5.38 -4.21
N THR A 140 -14.37 4.62 -5.31
CA THR A 140 -14.87 3.24 -5.43
C THR A 140 -13.76 2.31 -5.86
#